data_AF-A0A2D7W582-F1
#
_entry.id   AF-A0A2D7W582-F1
#
_cell.length_a   1.000
_cell.length_b   1.000
_cell.length_c   1.000
_cell.angle_alpha   90.00
_cell.angle_beta   90.00
_cell.angle_gamma   90.00
#
_symmetry.space_group_name_H-M   'P 1'
#
loop_
_entity.id
_entity.type
_entity.pdbx_description
1 polymer ?
#
loop_
_entity_poly.entity_id
_entity_poly.type
_entity_poly.pdbx_seq_one_letter_code
_entity_poly.pdbx_strand_id
1 'polypeptide(L)'
;SKNCEVLGAKYPRRPNSVLVSENKLYFQPKSAIIISDSELVRRQLIRVRPDILVKTPSEISNFYEIKIPKNIDQIPYWLEELYEAGKIDGFVIPRTIFDTLNLKLRRHSLLSEPQELGDPYFLPSPLSDLLVFISRRRFPPSISKKICELEGNTNLWVQTRVLNELGTEMMKYLGIEVRHRQVKSLLRQSEDERDPIIGEACTSPDGEILEDEVHIEIRMEVISFDGKRTISIQRITPYSGYDFKIMSTVLDWKKMVDTMTRKIQKDNPKDNDESTFLVLEE
;
A
#
# COMPACT_ATOMS: atom_id res chain seq x y z
N SER A 1 5.77 -10.29 -27.55
CA SER A 1 4.41 -10.53 -28.07
C SER A 1 3.90 -9.27 -28.76
N LYS A 2 3.73 -9.26 -30.09
CA LYS A 2 3.50 -8.00 -30.85
C LYS A 2 2.02 -7.66 -31.12
N ASN A 3 1.05 -8.31 -30.45
CA ASN A 3 -0.37 -8.07 -30.78
C ASN A 3 -1.35 -8.24 -29.59
N CYS A 4 -0.92 -7.95 -28.36
CA CYS A 4 -1.79 -7.96 -27.19
C CYS A 4 -2.15 -6.53 -26.74
N GLU A 5 -3.29 -6.38 -26.08
CA GLU A 5 -3.75 -5.15 -25.43
C GLU A 5 -4.35 -5.47 -24.06
N VAL A 6 -4.25 -4.50 -23.15
CA VAL A 6 -4.93 -4.56 -21.86
C VAL A 6 -6.40 -4.19 -22.08
N LEU A 7 -7.30 -5.07 -21.67
CA LEU A 7 -8.75 -4.87 -21.79
C LEU A 7 -9.33 -4.06 -20.64
N GLY A 8 -8.67 -4.11 -19.48
CA GLY A 8 -9.12 -3.51 -18.24
C GLY A 8 -8.78 -4.40 -17.05
N ALA A 9 -9.38 -4.10 -15.91
CA ALA A 9 -9.11 -4.77 -14.65
C ALA A 9 -10.37 -4.95 -13.79
N LYS A 10 -10.26 -5.80 -12.77
CA LYS A 10 -11.21 -5.89 -11.65
C LYS A 10 -10.66 -5.20 -10.42
N TYR A 11 -11.54 -4.65 -9.59
CA TYR A 11 -11.15 -3.99 -8.36
C TYR A 11 -10.45 -4.97 -7.40
N PRO A 12 -9.31 -4.59 -6.78
CA PRO A 12 -8.63 -5.43 -5.79
C PRO A 12 -9.52 -5.61 -4.56
N ARG A 13 -9.90 -6.85 -4.26
CA ARG A 13 -10.86 -7.15 -3.18
C ARG A 13 -10.16 -7.35 -1.83
N ARG A 14 -8.90 -7.79 -1.85
CA ARG A 14 -8.08 -8.14 -0.69
C ARG A 14 -6.63 -7.65 -0.88
N PRO A 15 -6.40 -6.35 -1.17
CA PRO A 15 -5.05 -5.83 -1.45
C PRO A 15 -4.13 -5.84 -0.22
N ASN A 16 -4.71 -5.84 0.98
CA ASN A 16 -4.00 -5.76 2.25
C ASN A 16 -3.40 -7.09 2.67
N SER A 17 -2.19 -7.05 3.24
CA SER A 17 -1.52 -8.21 3.83
C SER A 17 -2.10 -8.58 5.20
N VAL A 18 -1.72 -9.75 5.70
CA VAL A 18 -2.09 -10.23 7.04
C VAL A 18 -0.85 -10.58 7.84
N LEU A 19 -0.83 -10.18 9.11
CA LEU A 19 0.11 -10.70 10.10
C LEU A 19 -0.40 -12.05 10.59
N VAL A 20 0.38 -13.10 10.37
CA VAL A 20 0.14 -14.45 10.87
C VAL A 20 0.92 -14.62 12.16
N SER A 21 0.18 -14.64 13.27
CA SER A 21 0.68 -14.75 14.64
C SER A 21 -0.51 -14.92 15.58
N GLU A 22 -0.29 -15.49 16.76
CA GLU A 22 -1.31 -15.56 17.81
C GLU A 22 -1.74 -14.16 18.27
N ASN A 23 -0.77 -13.23 18.40
CA ASN A 23 -1.01 -11.88 18.89
C ASN A 23 -1.19 -10.85 17.76
N LYS A 24 -2.07 -9.85 17.97
CA LYS A 24 -2.09 -8.64 17.12
C LYS A 24 -0.75 -7.89 17.25
N LEU A 25 -0.44 -7.04 16.27
CA LEU A 25 0.81 -6.28 16.22
C LEU A 25 1.12 -5.50 17.52
N TYR A 26 0.12 -4.84 18.12
CA TYR A 26 0.31 -4.09 19.37
C TYR A 26 0.63 -4.94 20.59
N PHE A 27 0.22 -6.22 20.57
CA PHE A 27 0.44 -7.15 21.67
C PHE A 27 1.68 -8.03 21.47
N GLN A 28 2.44 -7.80 20.41
CA GLN A 28 3.71 -8.48 20.21
C GLN A 28 4.71 -8.08 21.31
N PRO A 29 5.50 -9.03 21.84
CA PRO A 29 6.50 -8.73 22.86
C PRO A 29 7.54 -7.74 22.33
N LYS A 30 8.24 -7.07 23.24
CA LYS A 30 9.38 -6.22 22.87
C LYS A 30 10.44 -7.08 22.16
N SER A 31 11.01 -6.55 21.08
CA SER A 31 11.99 -7.24 20.23
C SER A 31 11.45 -8.47 19.50
N ALA A 32 10.11 -8.61 19.37
CA ALA A 32 9.50 -9.67 18.58
C ALA A 32 10.09 -9.72 17.16
N ILE A 33 10.40 -10.92 16.67
CA ILE A 33 10.93 -11.14 15.33
C ILE A 33 9.78 -11.40 14.37
N ILE A 34 9.47 -10.43 13.51
CA ILE A 34 8.42 -10.52 12.49
C ILE A 34 9.05 -10.63 11.10
N ILE A 35 8.64 -11.62 10.31
CA ILE A 35 9.19 -11.82 8.97
C ILE A 35 8.29 -11.20 7.90
N SER A 36 8.86 -10.44 6.95
CA SER A 36 8.15 -9.95 5.77
C SER A 36 9.10 -9.78 4.59
N ASP A 37 8.73 -10.34 3.44
CA ASP A 37 9.47 -10.16 2.18
C ASP A 37 9.22 -8.76 1.56
N SER A 38 8.03 -8.18 1.79
CA SER A 38 7.70 -6.83 1.32
C SER A 38 8.40 -5.76 2.15
N GLU A 39 9.22 -4.94 1.48
CA GLU A 39 9.94 -3.83 2.09
C GLU A 39 9.03 -2.74 2.63
N LEU A 40 8.01 -2.35 1.87
CA LEU A 40 6.96 -1.44 2.31
C LEU A 40 6.35 -1.91 3.63
N VAL A 41 5.94 -3.18 3.70
CA VAL A 41 5.35 -3.76 4.91
C VAL A 41 6.33 -3.71 6.08
N ARG A 42 7.62 -4.00 5.85
CA ARG A 42 8.62 -3.88 6.92
C ARG A 42 8.70 -2.47 7.47
N ARG A 43 8.74 -1.46 6.60
CA ARG A 43 8.77 -0.04 7.00
C ARG A 43 7.50 0.38 7.73
N GLN A 44 6.33 -0.05 7.26
CA GLN A 44 5.04 0.20 7.93
C GLN A 44 4.98 -0.45 9.32
N LEU A 45 5.49 -1.68 9.47
CA LEU A 45 5.57 -2.35 10.77
C LEU A 45 6.49 -1.59 11.73
N ILE A 46 7.68 -1.18 11.29
CA ILE A 46 8.65 -0.43 12.10
C ILE A 46 8.09 0.94 12.50
N ARG A 47 7.39 1.63 11.59
CA ARG A 47 6.70 2.89 11.89
C ARG A 47 5.74 2.74 13.08
N VAL A 48 5.00 1.63 13.12
CA VAL A 48 3.97 1.37 14.14
C VAL A 48 4.57 0.84 15.43
N ARG A 49 5.58 -0.04 15.32
CA ARG A 49 6.28 -0.67 16.44
C ARG A 49 7.79 -0.59 16.19
N PRO A 50 8.48 0.50 16.59
CA PRO A 50 9.92 0.62 16.38
C PRO A 50 10.75 -0.32 17.28
N ASP A 51 10.11 -0.97 18.25
CA ASP A 51 10.73 -1.87 19.21
C ASP A 51 10.68 -3.37 18.80
N ILE A 52 10.10 -3.72 17.64
CA ILE A 52 10.15 -5.07 17.09
C ILE A 52 11.28 -5.19 16.04
N LEU A 53 11.71 -6.42 15.79
CA LEU A 53 12.72 -6.74 14.78
C LEU A 53 12.02 -7.28 13.54
N VAL A 54 11.96 -6.48 12.47
CA VAL A 54 11.37 -6.93 11.21
C VAL A 54 12.46 -7.38 10.24
N LYS A 55 12.37 -8.62 9.75
CA LYS A 55 13.41 -9.25 8.92
C LYS A 55 12.85 -9.83 7.63
N THR A 56 13.70 -10.00 6.64
CA THR A 56 13.43 -10.78 5.43
C THR A 56 13.58 -12.28 5.68
N PRO A 57 12.97 -13.13 4.83
CA PRO A 57 13.26 -14.56 4.80
C PRO A 57 14.76 -14.89 4.71
N SER A 58 15.52 -14.11 3.93
CA SER A 58 16.96 -14.30 3.74
C SER A 58 17.77 -14.01 5.00
N GLU A 59 17.44 -12.93 5.72
CA GLU A 59 18.14 -12.61 6.98
C GLU A 59 17.91 -13.68 8.04
N ILE A 60 16.69 -14.19 8.18
CA ILE A 60 16.39 -15.23 9.18
C ILE A 60 17.03 -16.58 8.80
N SER A 61 17.05 -16.89 7.51
CA SER A 61 17.75 -18.05 6.95
C SER A 61 19.23 -18.02 7.28
N ASN A 62 19.89 -16.88 7.05
CA ASN A 62 21.31 -16.71 7.35
C ASN A 62 21.59 -16.77 8.85
N PHE A 63 20.75 -16.13 9.67
CA PHE A 63 20.94 -16.08 11.12
C PHE A 63 20.87 -17.46 11.79
N TYR A 64 19.95 -18.33 11.36
CA TYR A 64 19.81 -19.68 11.90
C TYR A 64 20.50 -20.76 11.06
N GLU A 65 21.17 -20.40 9.97
CA GLU A 65 21.76 -21.33 8.99
C GLU A 65 20.77 -22.36 8.42
N ILE A 66 19.52 -21.94 8.20
CA ILE A 66 18.42 -22.77 7.67
C ILE A 66 18.18 -22.41 6.21
N LYS A 67 18.05 -23.40 5.33
CA LYS A 67 17.75 -23.14 3.91
C LYS A 67 16.30 -22.69 3.70
N ILE A 68 16.13 -21.61 2.93
CA ILE A 68 14.81 -21.20 2.42
C ILE A 68 14.33 -22.26 1.40
N PRO A 69 13.04 -22.66 1.44
CA PRO A 69 12.45 -23.47 0.38
C PRO A 69 12.62 -22.83 -1.00
N LYS A 70 12.96 -23.64 -2.01
CA LYS A 70 13.09 -23.15 -3.39
C LYS A 70 11.74 -22.81 -4.01
N ASN A 71 10.67 -23.49 -3.59
CA ASN A 71 9.33 -23.24 -4.08
C ASN A 71 8.70 -22.12 -3.24
N ILE A 72 8.24 -21.05 -3.90
CA ILE A 72 7.61 -19.90 -3.26
C ILE A 72 6.36 -20.30 -2.46
N ASP A 73 5.61 -21.29 -2.94
CA ASP A 73 4.39 -21.79 -2.28
C ASP A 73 4.69 -22.51 -0.95
N GLN A 74 5.94 -22.91 -0.74
CA GLN A 74 6.40 -23.56 0.49
C GLN A 74 6.89 -22.57 1.55
N ILE A 75 7.17 -21.31 1.16
CA ILE A 75 7.67 -20.29 2.09
C ILE A 75 6.70 -20.07 3.27
N PRO A 76 5.38 -19.93 3.08
CA PRO A 76 4.47 -19.72 4.21
C PRO A 76 4.45 -20.88 5.21
N TYR A 77 4.53 -22.13 4.73
CA TYR A 77 4.63 -23.30 5.62
C TYR A 77 5.95 -23.33 6.39
N TRP A 78 7.05 -23.00 5.72
CA TRP A 78 8.35 -22.87 6.39
C TRP A 78 8.36 -21.78 7.46
N LEU A 79 7.70 -20.64 7.22
CA LEU A 79 7.55 -19.60 8.23
C LEU A 79 6.68 -20.07 9.41
N GLU A 80 5.63 -20.85 9.15
CA GLU A 80 4.83 -21.48 10.22
C GLU A 80 5.66 -22.46 11.05
N GLU A 81 6.51 -23.29 10.42
CA GLU A 81 7.45 -24.17 11.14
C GLU A 81 8.45 -23.39 12.00
N LEU A 82 8.97 -22.26 11.50
CA LEU A 82 9.85 -21.39 12.29
C LEU A 82 9.14 -20.78 13.49
N TYR A 83 7.86 -20.42 13.34
CA TYR A 83 7.02 -19.93 14.42
C TYR A 83 6.77 -21.02 15.46
N GLU A 84 6.36 -22.23 15.03
CA GLU A 84 6.15 -23.39 15.91
C GLU A 84 7.43 -23.77 16.68
N ALA A 85 8.60 -23.59 16.05
CA ALA A 85 9.91 -23.82 16.66
C ALA A 85 10.38 -22.68 17.60
N GLY A 86 9.60 -21.60 17.76
CA GLY A 86 9.94 -20.44 18.59
C GLY A 86 11.09 -19.59 18.06
N LYS A 87 11.39 -19.66 16.76
CA LYS A 87 12.47 -18.89 16.11
C LYS A 87 12.04 -17.50 15.65
N ILE A 88 10.73 -17.30 15.47
CA ILE A 88 10.10 -16.05 15.08
C ILE A 88 8.77 -15.90 15.84
N ASP A 89 8.28 -14.66 15.97
CA ASP A 89 7.03 -14.33 16.68
C ASP A 89 5.84 -14.10 15.72
N GLY A 90 6.11 -14.08 14.41
CA GLY A 90 5.09 -13.99 13.38
C GLY A 90 5.67 -13.66 12.02
N PHE A 91 4.80 -13.64 11.01
CA PHE A 91 5.18 -13.29 9.66
C PHE A 91 4.03 -12.64 8.90
N VAL A 92 4.35 -11.85 7.88
CA VAL A 92 3.36 -11.17 7.03
C VAL A 92 3.37 -11.77 5.64
N ILE A 93 2.18 -12.13 5.16
CA ILE A 93 1.94 -12.62 3.79
C ILE A 93 0.72 -11.94 3.17
N PRO A 94 0.60 -11.94 1.83
CA PRO A 94 -0.61 -11.47 1.18
C PRO A 94 -1.83 -12.25 1.66
N ARG A 95 -2.96 -11.56 1.84
CA ARG A 95 -4.20 -12.17 2.33
C ARG A 95 -4.69 -13.31 1.44
N THR A 96 -4.55 -13.16 0.12
CA THR A 96 -4.92 -14.17 -0.87
C THR A 96 -4.12 -15.47 -0.71
N ILE A 97 -2.84 -15.37 -0.37
CA ILE A 97 -1.98 -16.52 -0.08
C ILE A 97 -2.45 -17.20 1.19
N PHE A 98 -2.66 -16.45 2.28
CA PHE A 98 -3.20 -17.03 3.52
C PHE A 98 -4.55 -17.73 3.29
N ASP A 99 -5.48 -17.11 2.57
CA ASP A 99 -6.81 -17.67 2.35
C ASP A 99 -6.80 -18.94 1.46
N THR A 100 -5.73 -19.12 0.66
CA THR A 100 -5.55 -20.29 -0.21
C THR A 100 -4.84 -21.43 0.52
N LEU A 101 -4.00 -21.10 1.49
CA LEU A 101 -3.23 -22.07 2.26
C LEU A 101 -3.98 -22.43 3.55
N ASN A 102 -3.90 -23.69 3.96
CA ASN A 102 -4.56 -24.15 5.18
C ASN A 102 -3.61 -24.02 6.39
N LEU A 103 -3.06 -22.81 6.59
CA LEU A 103 -2.21 -22.50 7.73
C LEU A 103 -3.02 -22.60 9.02
N LYS A 104 -2.39 -23.06 10.10
CA LYS A 104 -3.04 -23.30 11.40
C LYS A 104 -3.11 -22.06 12.26
N LEU A 105 -2.16 -21.15 12.08
CA LEU A 105 -2.03 -19.95 12.91
C LEU A 105 -3.14 -18.93 12.65
N ARG A 106 -3.44 -18.15 13.69
CA ARG A 106 -4.33 -17.00 13.58
C ARG A 106 -3.72 -15.92 12.68
N ARG A 107 -4.60 -15.13 12.08
CA ARG A 107 -4.24 -13.98 11.26
C ARG A 107 -4.89 -12.70 11.74
N HIS A 108 -4.19 -11.59 11.54
CA HIS A 108 -4.62 -10.24 11.86
C HIS A 108 -4.43 -9.38 10.62
N SER A 109 -5.50 -8.75 10.13
CA SER A 109 -5.42 -7.92 8.92
C SER A 109 -4.65 -6.62 9.19
N LEU A 110 -3.71 -6.30 8.30
CA LEU A 110 -3.01 -5.02 8.28
C LEU A 110 -3.84 -4.07 7.42
N LEU A 111 -4.81 -3.40 8.04
CA LEU A 111 -5.83 -2.64 7.32
C LEU A 111 -5.28 -1.32 6.79
N SER A 112 -5.72 -0.93 5.61
CA SER A 112 -5.42 0.35 5.00
C SER A 112 -6.19 1.50 5.67
N GLU A 113 -7.30 1.21 6.33
CA GLU A 113 -8.04 2.18 7.15
C GLU A 113 -7.95 1.82 8.63
N PRO A 114 -7.73 2.81 9.51
CA PRO A 114 -7.81 2.61 10.95
C PRO A 114 -9.25 2.21 11.34
N GLN A 115 -9.40 1.35 12.36
CA GLN A 115 -10.74 1.01 12.90
C GLN A 115 -11.17 2.01 13.97
N GLU A 116 -10.21 2.47 14.78
CA GLU A 116 -10.39 3.51 15.78
C GLU A 116 -9.45 4.69 15.52
N LEU A 117 -9.79 5.87 16.06
CA LEU A 117 -8.94 7.05 15.92
C LEU A 117 -7.56 6.79 16.54
N GLY A 118 -6.50 6.95 15.73
CA GLY A 118 -5.12 6.68 16.15
C GLY A 118 -4.65 5.24 15.91
N ASP A 119 -5.51 4.35 15.40
CA ASP A 119 -5.07 3.05 14.92
C ASP A 119 -4.05 3.19 13.77
N PRO A 120 -3.17 2.20 13.61
CA PRO A 120 -2.19 2.18 12.55
C PRO A 120 -2.89 1.77 11.26
N TYR A 121 -2.41 2.34 10.17
CA TYR A 121 -2.85 1.95 8.84
C TYR A 121 -1.69 1.35 8.03
N PHE A 122 -2.02 0.57 7.01
CA PHE A 122 -1.08 -0.13 6.15
C PHE A 122 -1.58 -0.02 4.70
N LEU A 123 -1.10 0.98 3.96
CA LEU A 123 -1.43 1.06 2.53
C LEU A 123 -0.81 -0.12 1.78
N PRO A 124 -1.56 -0.76 0.86
CA PRO A 124 -1.06 -1.92 0.14
C PRO A 124 0.03 -1.54 -0.86
N SER A 125 0.86 -2.53 -1.22
CA SER A 125 1.83 -2.36 -2.31
C SER A 125 1.13 -2.08 -3.65
N PRO A 126 1.78 -1.38 -4.59
CA PRO A 126 1.16 -1.03 -5.85
C PRO A 126 0.74 -2.29 -6.62
N LEU A 127 -0.44 -2.23 -7.23
CA LEU A 127 -1.07 -3.29 -8.02
C LEU A 127 -1.37 -4.58 -7.22
N SER A 128 -1.27 -4.55 -5.88
CA SER A 128 -1.62 -5.70 -5.03
C SER A 128 -3.07 -6.13 -5.25
N ASP A 129 -3.27 -7.44 -5.48
CA ASP A 129 -4.57 -8.07 -5.74
C ASP A 129 -5.35 -7.52 -6.97
N LEU A 130 -4.68 -6.76 -7.85
CA LEU A 130 -5.31 -6.22 -9.06
C LEU A 130 -5.31 -7.28 -10.17
N LEU A 131 -6.50 -7.70 -10.60
CA LEU A 131 -6.66 -8.63 -11.72
C LEU A 131 -6.73 -7.85 -13.04
N VAL A 132 -5.73 -8.02 -13.90
CA VAL A 132 -5.65 -7.37 -15.22
C VAL A 132 -5.96 -8.37 -16.33
N PHE A 133 -6.88 -8.01 -17.23
CA PHE A 133 -7.23 -8.83 -18.39
C PHE A 133 -6.43 -8.38 -19.60
N ILE A 134 -5.66 -9.31 -20.17
CA ILE A 134 -4.87 -9.10 -21.39
C ILE A 134 -5.42 -10.00 -22.48
N SER A 135 -5.55 -9.46 -23.68
CA SER A 135 -6.02 -10.26 -24.82
C SER A 135 -5.35 -9.82 -26.13
N ARG A 136 -5.63 -10.54 -27.21
CA ARG A 136 -5.26 -10.12 -28.57
C ARG A 136 -5.98 -8.82 -28.94
N ARG A 137 -5.33 -7.99 -29.77
CA ARG A 137 -5.99 -6.81 -30.36
C ARG A 137 -7.32 -7.17 -31.01
N ARG A 138 -8.29 -6.27 -30.90
CA ARG A 138 -9.67 -6.42 -31.43
C ARG A 138 -10.47 -7.50 -30.69
N PHE A 139 -10.19 -7.71 -29.42
CA PHE A 139 -11.08 -8.51 -28.58
C PHE A 139 -12.46 -7.82 -28.47
N PRO A 140 -13.58 -8.56 -28.47
CA PRO A 140 -14.90 -7.95 -28.48
C PRO A 140 -15.15 -7.01 -27.29
N PRO A 141 -15.43 -5.70 -27.53
CA PRO A 141 -15.68 -4.75 -26.44
C PRO A 141 -16.90 -5.09 -25.59
N SER A 142 -17.86 -5.80 -26.15
CA SER A 142 -19.05 -6.29 -25.43
C SER A 142 -18.71 -7.31 -24.34
N ILE A 143 -17.61 -8.07 -24.51
CA ILE A 143 -17.15 -9.03 -23.52
C ILE A 143 -16.28 -8.33 -22.48
N SER A 144 -15.36 -7.45 -22.90
CA SER A 144 -14.52 -6.70 -21.94
C SER A 144 -15.36 -5.91 -20.93
N LYS A 145 -16.44 -5.26 -21.37
CA LYS A 145 -17.39 -4.56 -20.50
C LYS A 145 -18.09 -5.45 -19.46
N LYS A 146 -18.16 -6.77 -19.67
CA LYS A 146 -18.78 -7.72 -18.73
C LYS A 146 -17.78 -8.29 -17.72
N ILE A 147 -16.49 -8.31 -18.05
CA ILE A 147 -15.46 -8.93 -17.21
C ILE A 147 -14.64 -7.89 -16.43
N CYS A 148 -14.50 -6.68 -16.95
CA CYS A 148 -13.80 -5.58 -16.28
C CYS A 148 -14.77 -4.79 -15.40
N GLU A 149 -14.26 -4.18 -14.34
CA GLU A 149 -15.00 -3.32 -13.43
C GLU A 149 -14.54 -1.87 -13.60
N LEU A 150 -15.47 -0.92 -13.43
CA LEU A 150 -15.17 0.51 -13.58
C LEU A 150 -14.06 0.96 -12.62
N GLU A 151 -14.22 0.62 -11.34
CA GLU A 151 -13.25 0.92 -10.29
C GLU A 151 -11.92 0.19 -10.52
N GLY A 152 -11.95 -1.05 -11.01
CA GLY A 152 -10.75 -1.79 -11.40
C GLY A 152 -9.98 -1.09 -12.52
N ASN A 153 -10.68 -0.59 -13.54
CA ASN A 153 -10.07 0.20 -14.61
C ASN A 153 -9.46 1.51 -14.10
N THR A 154 -10.16 2.22 -13.21
CA THR A 154 -9.63 3.42 -12.55
C THR A 154 -8.36 3.07 -11.77
N ASN A 155 -8.39 2.02 -10.96
CA ASN A 155 -7.26 1.58 -10.14
C ASN A 155 -6.03 1.27 -11.02
N LEU A 156 -6.20 0.48 -12.07
CA LEU A 156 -5.14 0.21 -13.05
C LEU A 156 -4.61 1.51 -13.70
N TRP A 157 -5.52 2.37 -14.16
CA TRP A 157 -5.17 3.61 -14.86
C TRP A 157 -4.37 4.58 -14.00
N VAL A 158 -4.77 4.74 -12.73
CA VAL A 158 -4.14 5.64 -11.76
C VAL A 158 -2.79 5.08 -11.34
N GLN A 159 -2.75 3.85 -10.84
CA GLN A 159 -1.53 3.27 -10.30
C GLN A 159 -0.44 3.13 -11.37
N THR A 160 -0.81 2.76 -12.60
CA THR A 160 0.14 2.68 -13.72
C THR A 160 0.80 4.04 -13.99
N ARG A 161 0.05 5.15 -13.89
CA ARG A 161 0.62 6.47 -14.09
C ARG A 161 1.54 6.90 -12.96
N VAL A 162 1.14 6.63 -11.72
CA VAL A 162 1.99 6.88 -10.55
C VAL A 162 3.33 6.14 -10.72
N LEU A 163 3.28 4.86 -11.09
CA LEU A 163 4.49 4.05 -11.29
C LEU A 163 5.32 4.50 -12.50
N ASN A 164 4.68 4.92 -13.59
CA ASN A 164 5.41 5.45 -14.75
C ASN A 164 6.13 6.76 -14.43
N GLU A 165 5.53 7.62 -13.60
CA GLU A 165 6.11 8.91 -13.24
C GLU A 165 7.23 8.80 -12.20
N LEU A 166 7.05 7.95 -11.18
CA LEU A 166 8.02 7.79 -10.10
C LEU A 166 9.13 6.77 -10.44
N GLY A 167 8.86 5.83 -11.36
CA GLY A 167 9.75 4.72 -11.69
C GLY A 167 9.40 3.45 -10.90
N THR A 168 9.74 2.28 -11.47
CA THR A 168 9.34 0.97 -10.92
C THR A 168 10.02 0.62 -9.60
N GLU A 169 11.22 1.15 -9.33
CA GLU A 169 11.92 0.91 -8.07
C GLU A 169 11.12 1.42 -6.86
N MET A 170 10.29 2.44 -7.07
CA MET A 170 9.41 3.02 -6.05
C MET A 170 8.38 2.05 -5.51
N MET A 171 8.08 0.97 -6.23
CA MET A 171 7.17 -0.07 -5.76
C MET A 171 7.60 -0.68 -4.43
N LYS A 172 8.90 -0.66 -4.10
CA LYS A 172 9.42 -1.21 -2.85
C LYS A 172 8.98 -0.43 -1.62
N TYR A 173 8.72 0.87 -1.76
CA TYR A 173 8.51 1.80 -0.64
C TYR A 173 7.27 2.68 -0.76
N LEU A 174 6.54 2.59 -1.89
CA LEU A 174 5.27 3.27 -2.10
C LEU A 174 4.10 2.39 -1.63
N GLY A 175 3.34 2.85 -0.65
CA GLY A 175 1.98 2.35 -0.41
C GLY A 175 0.98 3.16 -1.22
N ILE A 176 0.02 2.49 -1.86
CA ILE A 176 -1.01 3.18 -2.67
C ILE A 176 -2.35 2.46 -2.61
N GLU A 177 -3.41 3.24 -2.42
CA GLU A 177 -4.79 2.76 -2.52
C GLU A 177 -5.61 3.71 -3.38
N VAL A 178 -6.45 3.14 -4.26
CA VAL A 178 -7.35 3.88 -5.13
C VAL A 178 -8.74 3.27 -5.00
N ARG A 179 -9.72 4.07 -4.59
CA ARG A 179 -11.09 3.62 -4.33
C ARG A 179 -12.13 4.55 -4.92
N HIS A 180 -13.28 3.99 -5.30
CA HIS A 180 -14.50 4.74 -5.54
C HIS A 180 -15.26 4.87 -4.22
N ARG A 181 -15.59 6.10 -3.85
CA ARG A 181 -16.25 6.47 -2.60
C ARG A 181 -17.53 7.24 -2.92
N GLN A 182 -18.65 6.82 -2.31
CA GLN A 182 -19.88 7.60 -2.37
C GLN A 182 -19.72 8.85 -1.50
N VAL A 183 -20.21 10.02 -1.95
CA VAL A 183 -20.15 11.27 -1.18
C VAL A 183 -20.74 11.08 0.22
N LYS A 184 -21.91 10.43 0.32
CA LYS A 184 -22.52 10.12 1.61
C LYS A 184 -21.60 9.36 2.58
N SER A 185 -20.79 8.43 2.06
CA SER A 185 -19.82 7.68 2.88
C SER A 185 -18.63 8.54 3.32
N LEU A 186 -18.24 9.54 2.52
CA LEU A 186 -17.18 10.48 2.85
C LEU A 186 -17.64 11.50 3.89
N LEU A 187 -18.86 12.03 3.75
CA LEU A 187 -19.45 12.95 4.73
C LEU A 187 -19.58 12.29 6.10
N ARG A 188 -20.07 11.04 6.15
CA ARG A 188 -20.12 10.28 7.39
C ARG A 188 -18.73 10.10 8.00
N GLN A 189 -17.72 9.78 7.19
CA GLN A 189 -16.34 9.67 7.67
C GLN A 189 -15.83 11.00 8.23
N SER A 190 -16.10 12.11 7.53
CA SER A 190 -15.74 13.46 7.97
C SER A 190 -16.32 13.79 9.36
N GLU A 191 -17.56 13.40 9.62
CA GLU A 191 -18.21 13.56 10.94
C GLU A 191 -17.59 12.65 12.01
N ASP A 192 -17.42 11.36 11.70
CA ASP A 192 -16.90 10.35 12.63
C ASP A 192 -15.44 10.66 13.05
N GLU A 193 -14.61 11.08 12.09
CA GLU A 193 -13.18 11.40 12.30
C GLU A 193 -12.95 12.88 12.70
N ARG A 194 -13.99 13.73 12.62
CA ARG A 194 -13.92 15.18 12.80
C ARG A 194 -12.90 15.84 11.87
N ASP A 195 -12.83 15.35 10.64
CA ASP A 195 -11.94 15.88 9.61
C ASP A 195 -12.74 16.73 8.59
N PRO A 196 -12.71 18.07 8.71
CA PRO A 196 -13.44 18.94 7.80
C PRO A 196 -12.90 18.89 6.36
N ILE A 197 -11.65 18.47 6.14
CA ILE A 197 -11.03 18.44 4.81
C ILE A 197 -11.73 17.42 3.91
N ILE A 198 -12.14 16.28 4.47
CA ILE A 198 -12.91 15.26 3.74
C ILE A 198 -14.28 15.81 3.33
N GLY A 199 -14.94 16.56 4.21
CA GLY A 199 -16.23 17.19 3.95
C GLY A 199 -16.15 18.27 2.88
N GLU A 200 -15.15 19.15 2.97
CA GLU A 200 -14.88 20.21 1.99
C GLU A 200 -14.61 19.63 0.60
N ALA A 201 -13.93 18.49 0.50
CA ALA A 201 -13.68 17.82 -0.78
C ALA A 201 -14.96 17.30 -1.48
N CYS A 202 -16.06 17.16 -0.74
CA CYS A 202 -17.37 16.74 -1.25
C CYS A 202 -18.27 17.91 -1.66
N THR A 203 -17.81 19.15 -1.45
CA THR A 203 -18.59 20.36 -1.74
C THR A 203 -18.21 20.90 -3.12
N SER A 204 -19.22 21.19 -3.94
CA SER A 204 -19.03 21.80 -5.25
C SER A 204 -18.52 23.24 -5.14
N PRO A 205 -17.99 23.84 -6.21
CA PRO A 205 -17.61 25.26 -6.21
C PRO A 205 -18.77 26.21 -5.86
N ASP A 206 -20.02 25.78 -6.10
CA ASP A 206 -21.23 26.54 -5.82
C ASP A 206 -21.75 26.31 -4.39
N GLY A 207 -21.07 25.50 -3.58
CA GLY A 207 -21.46 25.16 -2.21
C GLY A 207 -22.47 24.02 -2.10
N GLU A 208 -22.78 23.33 -3.20
CA GLU A 208 -23.74 22.23 -3.22
C GLU A 208 -23.08 20.89 -2.92
N ILE A 209 -23.81 20.00 -2.24
CA ILE A 209 -23.38 18.62 -1.96
C ILE A 209 -24.26 17.68 -2.76
N LEU A 210 -23.63 16.92 -3.67
CA LEU A 210 -24.29 15.89 -4.48
C LEU A 210 -24.08 14.52 -3.84
N GLU A 211 -24.94 14.14 -2.90
CA GLU A 211 -24.77 12.91 -2.09
C GLU A 211 -24.64 11.60 -2.89
N ASP A 212 -25.28 11.56 -4.07
CA ASP A 212 -25.29 10.40 -4.98
C ASP A 212 -24.08 10.34 -5.93
N GLU A 213 -23.19 11.34 -5.87
CA GLU A 213 -21.99 11.35 -6.71
C GLU A 213 -20.92 10.37 -6.20
N VAL A 214 -20.20 9.77 -7.14
CA VAL A 214 -19.02 8.95 -6.86
C VAL A 214 -17.77 9.80 -6.97
N HIS A 215 -16.96 9.76 -5.93
CA HIS A 215 -15.63 10.33 -5.88
C HIS A 215 -14.57 9.23 -6.00
N ILE A 216 -13.41 9.59 -6.52
CA ILE A 216 -12.21 8.78 -6.48
C ILE A 216 -11.35 9.31 -5.34
N GLU A 217 -11.01 8.40 -4.44
CA GLU A 217 -10.03 8.64 -3.39
C GLU A 217 -8.71 7.96 -3.78
N ILE A 218 -7.62 8.71 -3.73
CA ILE A 218 -6.25 8.18 -3.84
C ILE A 218 -5.54 8.48 -2.54
N ARG A 219 -4.96 7.45 -1.93
CA ARG A 219 -4.03 7.57 -0.81
C ARG A 219 -2.69 7.01 -1.23
N MET A 220 -1.63 7.78 -1.02
CA MET A 220 -0.27 7.35 -1.29
C MET A 220 0.61 7.68 -0.09
N GLU A 221 1.60 6.83 0.17
CA GLU A 221 2.63 7.10 1.16
C GLU A 221 3.99 6.57 0.74
N VAL A 222 5.05 7.27 1.14
CA VAL A 222 6.41 6.75 1.15
C VAL A 222 6.98 6.88 2.54
N ILE A 223 7.61 5.80 3.02
CA ILE A 223 8.15 5.69 4.37
C ILE A 223 9.68 5.56 4.27
N SER A 224 10.41 6.23 5.17
CA SER A 224 11.86 6.09 5.29
C SER A 224 12.24 4.65 5.61
N PHE A 225 13.48 4.28 5.27
CA PHE A 225 14.03 2.97 5.56
C PHE A 225 13.84 2.56 7.05
N ASP A 226 14.09 3.50 7.97
CA ASP A 226 13.98 3.29 9.42
C ASP A 226 12.56 3.42 9.99
N GLY A 227 11.55 3.63 9.14
CA GLY A 227 10.15 3.78 9.54
C GLY A 227 9.80 5.10 10.25
N LYS A 228 10.76 5.99 10.52
CA LYS A 228 10.54 7.18 11.37
C LYS A 228 9.93 8.36 10.65
N ARG A 229 10.08 8.44 9.34
CA ARG A 229 9.58 9.55 8.53
C ARG A 229 8.67 9.02 7.44
N THR A 230 7.55 9.67 7.27
CA THR A 230 6.57 9.33 6.24
C THR A 230 6.16 10.61 5.53
N ILE A 231 6.05 10.53 4.21
CA ILE A 231 5.30 11.50 3.42
C ILE A 231 4.06 10.80 2.91
N SER A 232 2.93 11.48 2.94
CA SER A 232 1.66 10.93 2.51
C SER A 232 0.81 12.01 1.84
N ILE A 233 -0.08 11.56 0.96
CA ILE A 233 -1.07 12.42 0.32
C ILE A 233 -2.38 11.65 0.21
N GLN A 234 -3.47 12.33 0.52
CA GLN A 234 -4.83 11.89 0.25
C GLN A 234 -5.48 12.89 -0.70
N ARG A 235 -6.04 12.39 -1.78
CA ARG A 235 -6.76 13.19 -2.77
C ARG A 235 -8.13 12.59 -2.99
N ILE A 236 -9.16 13.40 -2.77
CA ILE A 236 -10.56 13.06 -3.09
C ILE A 236 -10.98 13.97 -4.23
N THR A 237 -11.57 13.40 -5.29
CA THR A 237 -12.07 14.15 -6.43
C THR A 237 -13.32 13.49 -7.00
N PRO A 238 -14.28 14.25 -7.56
CA PRO A 238 -15.33 13.69 -8.39
C PRO A 238 -14.78 12.72 -9.44
N TYR A 239 -15.51 11.63 -9.70
CA TYR A 239 -15.23 10.73 -10.81
C TYR A 239 -15.39 11.45 -12.15
N SER A 240 -16.31 12.41 -12.23
CA SER A 240 -16.52 13.26 -13.39
C SER A 240 -15.26 14.09 -13.70
N GLY A 241 -14.62 13.83 -14.84
CA GLY A 241 -13.42 14.55 -15.28
C GLY A 241 -12.18 14.34 -14.40
N TYR A 242 -12.09 13.22 -13.68
CA TYR A 242 -11.02 12.95 -12.73
C TYR A 242 -9.61 12.95 -13.36
N ASP A 243 -9.50 12.64 -14.65
CA ASP A 243 -8.22 12.42 -15.34
C ASP A 243 -7.23 13.58 -15.12
N PHE A 244 -7.66 14.83 -15.29
CA PHE A 244 -6.80 16.01 -15.14
C PHE A 244 -6.36 16.20 -13.68
N LYS A 245 -7.30 16.07 -12.74
CA LYS A 245 -7.03 16.25 -11.31
C LYS A 245 -6.05 15.19 -10.81
N ILE A 246 -6.20 13.94 -11.25
CA ILE A 246 -5.23 12.90 -10.90
C ILE A 246 -3.87 13.17 -11.52
N MET A 247 -3.82 13.68 -12.76
CA MET A 247 -2.52 14.03 -13.35
C MET A 247 -1.79 15.14 -12.63
N SER A 248 -2.50 16.16 -12.16
CA SER A 248 -1.91 17.13 -11.24
C SER A 248 -1.39 16.43 -9.98
N THR A 249 -2.21 15.59 -9.33
CA THR A 249 -1.82 14.90 -8.09
C THR A 249 -0.58 14.02 -8.27
N VAL A 250 -0.44 13.30 -9.38
CA VAL A 250 0.76 12.48 -9.65
C VAL A 250 2.01 13.36 -9.82
N LEU A 251 1.89 14.47 -10.55
CA LEU A 251 3.01 15.40 -10.75
C LEU A 251 3.42 16.09 -9.46
N ASP A 252 2.45 16.51 -8.65
CA ASP A 252 2.68 17.13 -7.35
C ASP A 252 3.32 16.13 -6.39
N TRP A 253 2.83 14.89 -6.38
CA TRP A 253 3.41 13.80 -5.59
C TRP A 253 4.85 13.51 -5.97
N LYS A 254 5.16 13.43 -7.26
CA LYS A 254 6.54 13.27 -7.75
C LYS A 254 7.45 14.39 -7.25
N LYS A 255 7.03 15.65 -7.39
CA LYS A 255 7.80 16.79 -6.88
C LYS A 255 8.02 16.70 -5.36
N MET A 256 7.00 16.29 -4.60
CA MET A 256 7.11 16.11 -3.15
C MET A 256 8.14 15.02 -2.82
N VAL A 257 8.04 13.86 -3.44
CA VAL A 257 8.98 12.74 -3.26
C VAL A 257 10.40 13.21 -3.59
N ASP A 258 10.61 13.75 -4.80
CA ASP A 258 11.93 14.21 -5.27
C ASP A 258 12.54 15.26 -4.32
N THR A 259 11.72 16.17 -3.81
CA THR A 259 12.18 17.21 -2.87
C THR A 259 12.60 16.60 -1.54
N MET A 260 11.83 15.64 -1.04
CA MET A 260 12.04 15.03 0.28
C MET A 260 13.18 14.01 0.29
N THR A 261 13.49 13.42 -0.88
CA THR A 261 14.61 12.48 -1.07
C THR A 261 15.88 13.16 -1.57
N ARG A 262 15.85 14.46 -1.86
CA ARG A 262 17.04 15.20 -2.28
C ARG A 262 17.94 15.50 -1.08
N LYS A 263 19.26 15.41 -1.31
CA LYS A 263 20.26 15.90 -0.37
C LYS A 263 20.08 17.40 -0.11
N ILE A 264 19.94 17.78 1.15
CA ILE A 264 19.81 19.18 1.55
C ILE A 264 21.14 19.89 1.31
N GLN A 265 21.11 21.05 0.65
CA GLN A 265 22.30 21.89 0.49
C GLN A 265 22.64 22.53 1.83
N LYS A 266 23.94 22.62 2.15
CA LYS A 266 24.40 23.29 3.37
C LYS A 266 24.05 24.77 3.31
N ASP A 267 23.23 25.22 4.24
CA ASP A 267 23.00 26.64 4.46
C ASP A 267 24.05 27.22 5.43
N ASN A 268 24.66 26.38 6.28
CA ASN A 268 25.70 26.78 7.23
C ASN A 268 26.92 25.85 7.16
N PRO A 269 28.17 26.37 7.18
CA PRO A 269 29.38 25.56 7.23
C PRO A 269 29.51 24.64 8.46
N LYS A 270 28.68 24.83 9.49
CA LYS A 270 28.59 23.93 10.66
C LYS A 270 27.58 22.80 10.51
N ASP A 271 26.82 22.76 9.43
CA ASP A 271 25.85 21.69 9.19
C ASP A 271 26.60 20.38 8.90
N ASN A 272 26.18 19.31 9.57
CA ASN A 272 26.66 17.95 9.29
C ASN A 272 26.42 17.62 7.81
N ASP A 273 27.32 16.83 7.22
CA ASP A 273 27.19 16.44 5.81
C ASP A 273 25.85 15.75 5.52
N GLU A 274 25.20 16.23 4.46
CA GLU A 274 24.19 15.54 3.64
C GLU A 274 23.06 14.80 4.37
N SER A 275 22.28 15.50 5.22
CA SER A 275 21.02 14.92 5.67
C SER A 275 19.95 15.02 4.57
N THR A 276 19.34 13.89 4.21
CA THR A 276 18.11 13.85 3.40
C THR A 276 16.94 13.69 4.36
N PHE A 277 15.80 14.35 4.10
CA PHE A 277 14.62 14.18 4.95
C PHE A 277 14.13 12.74 4.90
N LEU A 278 13.91 12.20 3.71
CA LEU A 278 13.44 10.84 3.49
C LEU A 278 14.55 9.96 2.91
N VAL A 279 15.17 9.15 3.78
CA VAL A 279 16.19 8.17 3.38
C VAL A 279 15.49 6.90 2.90
N LEU A 280 15.70 6.55 1.62
CA LEU A 280 15.06 5.40 0.99
C LEU A 280 15.93 4.14 0.94
N GLU A 281 17.24 4.25 1.09
CA GLU A 281 18.17 3.11 1.07
C GLU A 281 19.12 3.24 2.28
N GLU A 282 19.62 2.11 2.80
CA GLU A 282 20.65 2.07 3.85
C GLU A 282 22.03 2.54 3.36
#